data_AF-A0AAU9EXM7-F1
#
_entry.id   AF-A0AAU9EXM7-F1
#
_cell.length_a   1.000
_cell.length_b   1.000
_cell.length_c   1.000
_cell.angle_alpha   90.00
_cell.angle_beta   90.00
_cell.angle_gamma   90.00
#
_symmetry.space_group_name_H-M   'P 1'
#
loop_
_entity.id
_entity.type
_entity.pdbx_description
1 polymer ?
#
loop_
_entity_poly.entity_id
_entity_poly.type
_entity_poly.pdbx_seq_one_letter_code
_entity_poly.pdbx_strand_id
1 'polypeptide(L)'
;MSLKRLFPCLLALALLLALGAPAQAGQAHIHFLVAPPSPAGGMSNLQALEGFRQGLADLAGGYTEWGPSEGASRQGGKLVRQTNFSYIVAAGRDLTPELVKLIQKYFVAPQPFVLHWVGTASIPLGK
;
A
#
# COMPACT_ATOMS: atom_id res chain seq x y z
N MET A 1 13.49 -47.21 16.59
CA MET A 1 14.05 -46.17 15.70
C MET A 1 15.22 -45.50 16.41
N SER A 2 16.38 -45.39 15.77
CA SER A 2 17.57 -44.75 16.36
C SER A 2 17.33 -43.25 16.57
N LEU A 3 17.71 -42.72 17.73
CA LEU A 3 17.61 -41.29 18.11
C LEU A 3 18.21 -40.36 17.03
N LYS A 4 19.19 -40.85 16.28
CA LYS A 4 19.88 -40.14 15.17
C LYS A 4 18.98 -39.89 13.96
N ARG A 5 17.90 -40.66 13.77
CA ARG A 5 16.94 -40.48 12.65
C ARG A 5 15.78 -39.53 12.98
N LEU A 6 15.56 -39.21 14.27
CA LEU A 6 14.50 -38.30 14.71
C LEU A 6 14.91 -36.83 14.59
N PHE A 7 16.21 -36.54 14.74
CA PHE A 7 16.75 -35.18 14.70
C PHE A 7 16.48 -34.41 13.38
N PRO A 8 16.70 -34.97 12.18
CA PRO A 8 16.42 -34.24 10.93
C PRO A 8 14.93 -34.00 10.71
N CYS A 9 14.06 -34.91 11.16
CA CYS A 9 12.60 -34.72 11.08
C CYS A 9 12.12 -33.61 12.02
N LEU A 10 12.67 -33.52 13.24
CA LEU A 10 12.36 -32.45 14.18
C LEU A 10 12.85 -31.09 13.67
N LEU A 11 14.04 -31.03 13.07
CA LEU A 11 14.57 -29.81 12.47
C LEU A 11 13.74 -29.37 11.26
N ALA A 12 13.36 -30.31 10.38
CA ALA A 12 12.50 -30.01 9.23
C ALA A 12 11.10 -29.52 9.68
N LEU A 13 10.52 -30.14 10.72
CA LEU A 13 9.26 -29.69 11.29
C LEU A 13 9.37 -28.30 11.92
N ALA A 14 10.46 -28.01 12.64
CA ALA A 14 10.71 -26.69 13.22
C ALA A 14 10.88 -25.60 12.13
N LEU A 15 11.57 -25.93 11.04
CA LEU A 15 11.72 -25.02 9.89
C LEU A 15 10.39 -24.76 9.17
N LEU A 16 9.56 -25.79 8.99
CA LEU A 16 8.22 -25.64 8.40
C LEU A 16 7.31 -24.78 9.28
N LEU A 17 7.39 -24.91 10.61
CA LEU A 17 6.65 -24.07 11.54
C LEU A 17 7.17 -22.62 11.56
N ALA A 18 8.48 -22.40 11.39
CA ALA A 18 9.06 -21.06 11.31
C ALA A 18 8.70 -20.33 10.01
N LEU A 19 8.51 -21.05 8.90
CA LEU A 19 8.11 -20.49 7.60
C LEU A 19 6.62 -20.12 7.51
N GLY A 20 5.79 -20.67 8.41
CA GLY A 20 4.34 -20.44 8.45
C GLY A 20 3.89 -19.41 9.48
N ALA A 21 4.80 -18.75 10.20
CA ALA A 21 4.42 -17.75 11.18
C ALA A 21 3.70 -16.59 10.46
N PRO A 22 2.43 -16.29 10.81
CA PRO A 22 1.72 -15.17 10.20
C PRO A 22 2.49 -13.88 10.49
N ALA A 23 2.52 -12.97 9.52
CA ALA A 23 3.07 -11.64 9.74
C ALA A 23 2.36 -11.01 10.93
N GLN A 24 3.06 -10.89 12.06
CA GLN A 24 2.47 -10.41 13.28
C GLN A 24 2.17 -8.91 13.13
N ALA A 25 0.95 -8.50 13.49
CA ALA A 25 0.59 -7.10 13.49
C ALA A 25 1.45 -6.36 14.53
N GLY A 26 2.22 -5.39 14.06
CA GLY A 26 3.08 -4.53 14.88
C GLY A 26 2.70 -3.07 14.71
N GLN A 27 3.39 -2.18 15.42
CA GLN A 27 3.24 -0.74 15.24
C GLN A 27 3.54 -0.37 13.78
N ALA A 28 2.63 0.38 13.15
CA ALA A 28 2.70 0.75 11.76
C ALA A 28 2.19 2.18 11.52
N HIS A 29 2.69 2.79 10.44
CA HIS A 29 2.12 3.97 9.82
C HIS A 29 1.20 3.49 8.70
N ILE A 30 -0.06 3.88 8.77
CA ILE A 30 -1.08 3.48 7.79
C ILE A 30 -1.47 4.71 6.98
N HIS A 31 -1.50 4.56 5.67
CA HIS A 31 -1.84 5.63 4.74
C HIS A 31 -3.01 5.22 3.86
N PHE A 32 -4.06 6.03 3.87
CA PHE A 32 -5.15 5.96 2.92
C PHE A 32 -4.93 7.00 1.83
N LEU A 33 -4.98 6.55 0.58
CA LEU A 33 -4.58 7.28 -0.61
C LEU A 33 -5.77 7.41 -1.54
N VAL A 34 -5.93 8.56 -2.16
CA VAL A 34 -6.92 8.78 -3.22
C VAL A 34 -6.20 9.20 -4.50
N ALA A 35 -6.24 8.33 -5.51
CA ALA A 35 -5.74 8.63 -6.85
C ALA A 35 -6.89 9.20 -7.70
N PRO A 36 -6.74 10.42 -8.26
CA PRO A 36 -7.76 10.99 -9.12
C PRO A 36 -7.81 10.26 -10.47
N PRO A 37 -8.91 10.37 -11.22
CA PRO A 37 -9.10 9.66 -12.49
C PRO A 37 -8.32 10.27 -13.66
N SER A 38 -7.66 11.42 -13.45
CA SER A 38 -6.96 12.16 -14.51
C SER A 38 -5.47 11.78 -14.53
N PRO A 39 -5.00 11.01 -15.54
CA PRO A 39 -3.59 10.65 -15.65
C PRO A 39 -2.73 11.89 -15.94
N ALA A 40 -1.47 11.84 -15.52
CA ALA A 40 -0.49 12.85 -15.85
C ALA A 40 -0.29 12.97 -17.38
N GLY A 41 0.18 14.14 -17.82
CA GLY A 41 0.35 14.44 -19.24
C GLY A 41 1.20 13.40 -19.97
N GLY A 42 0.71 12.93 -21.12
CA GLY A 42 1.40 11.93 -21.94
C GLY A 42 1.23 10.47 -21.50
N MET A 43 0.45 10.20 -20.44
CA MET A 43 0.12 8.83 -20.01
C MET A 43 -1.33 8.46 -20.36
N SER A 44 -1.54 7.21 -20.73
CA SER A 44 -2.87 6.61 -20.74
C SER A 44 -3.34 6.28 -19.32
N ASN A 45 -4.66 6.10 -19.13
CA ASN A 45 -5.23 5.67 -17.85
C ASN A 45 -4.59 4.36 -17.34
N LEU A 46 -4.38 3.40 -18.25
CA LEU A 46 -3.78 2.11 -17.90
C LEU A 46 -2.32 2.27 -17.45
N GLN A 47 -1.54 3.10 -18.16
CA GLN A 47 -0.15 3.37 -17.78
C GLN A 47 -0.04 4.05 -16.41
N ALA A 48 -0.91 5.03 -16.14
CA ALA A 48 -0.93 5.73 -14.88
C ALA A 48 -1.30 4.80 -13.71
N LEU A 49 -2.37 4.00 -13.87
CA LEU A 49 -2.81 3.07 -12.82
C LEU A 49 -1.78 1.97 -12.56
N GLU A 50 -1.28 1.29 -13.59
CA GLU A 50 -0.29 0.22 -13.41
C GLU A 50 1.04 0.76 -12.86
N GLY A 51 1.49 1.92 -13.35
CA GLY A 51 2.70 2.56 -12.83
C GLY A 51 2.55 2.99 -11.37
N PHE A 52 1.38 3.51 -10.98
CA PHE A 52 1.08 3.86 -9.60
C PHE A 52 1.05 2.63 -8.69
N ARG A 53 0.35 1.57 -9.10
CA ARG A 53 0.27 0.28 -8.39
C ARG A 53 1.66 -0.33 -8.18
N GLN A 54 2.49 -0.35 -9.22
CA GLN A 54 3.87 -0.81 -9.10
C GLN A 54 4.66 0.06 -8.13
N GLY A 55 4.54 1.38 -8.22
CA GLY A 55 5.21 2.30 -7.30
C GLY A 55 4.80 2.15 -5.84
N LEU A 56 3.52 1.82 -5.56
CA LEU A 56 3.07 1.50 -4.21
C LEU A 56 3.72 0.22 -3.70
N ALA A 57 3.79 -0.83 -4.53
CA ALA A 57 4.46 -2.07 -4.19
C ALA A 57 5.96 -1.87 -3.93
N ASP A 58 6.64 -1.08 -4.77
CA ASP A 58 8.07 -0.79 -4.63
C ASP A 58 8.38 0.03 -3.36
N LEU A 59 7.50 0.97 -3.01
CA LEU A 59 7.69 1.89 -1.89
C LEU A 59 7.30 1.26 -0.54
N ALA A 60 6.18 0.55 -0.49
CA ALA A 60 5.57 0.07 0.75
C ALA A 60 5.63 -1.47 0.93
N GLY A 61 6.16 -2.21 -0.06
CA GLY A 61 6.17 -3.68 -0.06
C GLY A 61 4.84 -4.31 -0.48
N GLY A 62 3.80 -3.49 -0.69
CA GLY A 62 2.48 -3.92 -1.11
C GLY A 62 1.42 -2.85 -0.83
N TYR A 63 0.20 -3.11 -1.27
CA TYR A 63 -0.96 -2.27 -1.01
C TYR A 63 -2.24 -3.09 -1.04
N THR A 64 -3.30 -2.54 -0.45
CA THR A 64 -4.67 -3.01 -0.66
C THR A 64 -5.41 -2.00 -1.52
N GLU A 65 -5.97 -2.45 -2.63
CA GLU A 65 -6.87 -1.65 -3.45
C GLU A 65 -8.28 -1.75 -2.88
N TRP A 66 -8.84 -0.61 -2.47
CA TRP A 66 -10.25 -0.52 -2.10
C TRP A 66 -11.15 -0.45 -3.33
N GLY A 67 -10.63 0.13 -4.43
CA GLY A 67 -11.31 0.28 -5.71
C GLY A 67 -11.95 1.66 -5.89
N PRO A 68 -12.98 1.77 -6.74
CA PRO A 68 -13.65 3.03 -7.02
C PRO A 68 -14.24 3.66 -5.75
N SER A 69 -14.03 4.96 -5.60
CA SER A 69 -14.57 5.76 -4.50
C SER A 69 -15.10 7.10 -4.99
N GLU A 70 -15.99 7.72 -4.23
CA GLU A 70 -16.50 9.05 -4.52
C GLU A 70 -16.11 10.02 -3.41
N GLY A 71 -15.67 11.22 -3.82
CA GLY A 71 -15.37 12.32 -2.91
C GLY A 71 -16.00 13.61 -3.41
N ALA A 72 -16.07 14.60 -2.53
CA ALA A 72 -16.51 15.94 -2.90
C ALA A 72 -15.63 17.00 -2.22
N SER A 73 -15.38 18.09 -2.93
CA SER A 73 -14.68 19.27 -2.42
C SER A 73 -15.40 20.55 -2.84
N ARG A 74 -15.19 21.65 -2.10
CA ARG A 74 -15.67 22.97 -2.53
C ARG A 74 -14.62 23.61 -3.42
N GLN A 75 -15.01 24.00 -4.63
CA GLN A 75 -14.18 24.72 -5.58
C GLN A 75 -14.97 25.93 -6.10
N GLY A 76 -14.46 27.14 -5.87
CA GLY A 76 -15.16 28.38 -6.25
C GLY A 76 -16.57 28.50 -5.67
N GLY A 77 -16.78 28.05 -4.42
CA GLY A 77 -18.08 28.05 -3.74
C GLY A 77 -19.05 26.93 -4.14
N LYS A 78 -18.76 26.18 -5.22
CA LYS A 78 -19.57 25.05 -5.68
C LYS A 78 -19.06 23.72 -5.12
N LEU A 79 -19.97 22.80 -4.86
CA LEU A 79 -19.62 21.43 -4.54
C LEU A 79 -19.27 20.69 -5.83
N VAL A 80 -18.04 20.18 -5.92
CA VAL A 80 -17.55 19.38 -7.05
C VAL A 80 -17.36 17.96 -6.56
N ARG A 81 -18.00 17.00 -7.24
CA ARG A 81 -17.84 15.56 -6.99
C ARG A 81 -16.84 14.97 -7.98
N GLN A 82 -16.14 13.93 -7.53
CA GLN A 82 -15.16 13.23 -8.34
C GLN A 82 -15.15 11.75 -7.98
N THR A 83 -15.12 10.90 -9.01
CA THR A 83 -14.88 9.46 -8.88
C THR A 83 -13.37 9.22 -8.90
N ASN A 84 -12.86 8.47 -7.94
CA ASN A 84 -11.44 8.24 -7.70
C ASN A 84 -11.17 6.74 -7.52
N PHE A 85 -9.89 6.38 -7.37
CA PHE A 85 -9.47 5.07 -6.87
C PHE A 85 -8.82 5.22 -5.50
N SER A 86 -9.19 4.37 -4.56
CA SER A 86 -8.67 4.41 -3.20
C SER A 86 -7.77 3.22 -2.89
N TYR A 87 -6.71 3.48 -2.14
CA TYR A 87 -5.71 2.49 -1.74
C TYR A 87 -5.36 2.65 -0.26
N ILE A 88 -4.95 1.55 0.37
CA ILE A 88 -4.40 1.55 1.72
C ILE A 88 -3.02 0.90 1.67
N VAL A 89 -2.06 1.53 2.33
CA VAL A 89 -0.72 0.98 2.57
C VAL A 89 -0.39 1.04 4.06
N ALA A 90 0.43 0.11 4.53
CA ALA A 90 1.00 0.13 5.87
C ALA A 90 2.52 -0.03 5.77
N ALA A 91 3.27 0.77 6.54
CA ALA A 91 4.73 0.78 6.51
C ALA A 91 5.33 1.03 7.89
N GLY A 92 6.61 0.70 8.04
CA GLY A 92 7.35 0.89 9.30
C GLY A 92 7.69 2.36 9.61
N ARG A 93 7.38 3.29 8.70
CA ARG A 93 7.63 4.73 8.84
C ARG A 93 6.57 5.53 8.08
N ASP A 94 6.49 6.82 8.35
CA ASP A 94 5.66 7.72 7.54
C ASP A 94 6.22 7.81 6.10
N LEU A 95 5.35 7.54 5.13
CA LEU A 95 5.61 7.59 3.69
C LEU A 95 4.88 8.75 2.99
N THR A 96 4.21 9.63 3.74
CA THR A 96 3.36 10.69 3.18
C THR A 96 4.09 11.54 2.12
N PRO A 97 5.34 12.01 2.33
CA PRO A 97 6.05 12.80 1.31
C PRO A 97 6.31 12.04 0.01
N GLU A 98 6.65 10.76 0.09
CA GLU A 98 6.91 9.90 -1.06
C GLU A 98 5.62 9.54 -1.79
N LEU A 99 4.55 9.26 -1.05
CA LEU A 99 3.24 8.94 -1.61
C LEU A 99 2.64 10.13 -2.36
N VAL A 100 2.77 11.35 -1.83
CA VAL A 100 2.37 12.59 -2.52
C VAL A 100 3.09 12.73 -3.86
N LYS A 101 4.42 12.54 -3.88
CA LYS A 101 5.23 12.58 -5.11
C LYS A 101 4.83 11.48 -6.09
N LEU A 102 4.53 10.29 -5.58
CA LEU A 102 4.11 9.15 -6.40
C LEU A 102 2.76 9.42 -7.08
N ILE A 103 1.78 9.96 -6.36
CA ILE A 103 0.48 10.35 -6.95
C ILE A 103 0.71 11.41 -8.03
N GLN A 104 1.51 12.45 -7.75
CA GLN A 104 1.80 13.53 -8.72
C GLN A 104 2.56 13.07 -9.96
N LYS A 105 3.35 12.00 -9.85
CA LYS A 105 4.07 11.40 -10.98
C LYS A 105 3.12 10.79 -12.01
N TYR A 106 2.01 10.19 -11.55
CA TYR A 106 1.10 9.43 -12.41
C TYR A 106 -0.24 10.11 -12.67
N PHE A 107 -0.64 11.08 -11.85
CA PHE A 107 -1.94 11.74 -11.93
C PHE A 107 -1.87 13.26 -11.78
N VAL A 108 -2.85 13.96 -12.36
CA VAL A 108 -3.03 15.41 -12.18
C VAL A 108 -3.63 15.68 -10.81
N ALA A 109 -2.75 15.83 -9.82
CA ALA A 109 -3.11 16.02 -8.42
C ALA A 109 -2.23 17.11 -7.79
N PRO A 110 -2.55 18.41 -7.95
CA PRO A 110 -1.74 19.47 -7.36
C PRO A 110 -1.68 19.40 -5.83
N GLN A 111 -2.75 18.91 -5.19
CA GLN A 111 -2.83 18.63 -3.77
C GLN A 111 -3.38 17.21 -3.55
N PRO A 112 -2.52 16.17 -3.61
CA PRO A 112 -2.96 14.80 -3.40
C PRO A 112 -3.54 14.62 -2.00
N PHE A 113 -4.65 13.87 -1.90
CA PHE A 113 -5.22 13.50 -0.61
C PHE A 113 -4.52 12.24 -0.09
N VAL A 114 -3.84 12.38 1.04
CA VAL A 114 -3.24 11.29 1.80
C VAL A 114 -3.66 11.46 3.26
N LEU A 115 -4.39 10.49 3.78
CA LEU A 115 -4.70 10.42 5.20
C LEU A 115 -3.69 9.48 5.87
N HIS A 116 -3.04 9.96 6.93
CA HIS A 116 -2.05 9.22 7.68
C HIS A 116 -2.49 9.05 9.14
N TRP A 117 -2.31 7.85 9.68
CA TRP A 117 -2.45 7.58 11.11
C TRP A 117 -1.45 6.51 11.56
N VAL A 118 -1.26 6.40 12.88
CA VAL A 118 -0.47 5.32 13.50
C VAL A 118 -1.43 4.29 14.07
N GLY A 119 -1.10 3.01 13.90
CA GLY A 119 -1.91 1.91 14.41
C GLY A 119 -1.13 0.60 14.42
N THR A 120 -1.86 -0.51 14.38
CA THR A 120 -1.29 -1.85 14.27
C THR A 120 -1.67 -2.49 12.95
N ALA A 121 -0.66 -2.96 12.21
CA ALA A 121 -0.86 -3.68 10.95
C ALA A 121 0.25 -4.73 10.76
N SER A 122 -0.08 -5.82 10.08
CA SER A 122 0.92 -6.74 9.55
C SER A 122 1.54 -6.11 8.31
N ILE A 123 2.82 -5.78 8.34
CA ILE A 123 3.53 -5.23 7.19
C ILE A 123 4.11 -6.41 6.40
N PRO A 124 3.65 -6.66 5.15
CA PRO A 124 4.22 -7.72 4.34
C PRO A 124 5.67 -7.36 4.02
N LEU A 125 6.60 -8.11 4.59
CA LEU A 125 8.04 -8.04 4.31
C LEU A 125 8.63 -6.63 4.53
N GLY A 126 8.98 -6.33 5.78
CA GLY A 126 10.03 -5.35 6.03
C GLY A 126 11.30 -5.78 5.29
N LYS A 127 11.93 -4.86 4.56
CA LYS A 127 13.35 -5.03 4.21
C LYS A 127 14.19 -5.06 5.48
#